data_AF-A0A1I0QEV9-F1
#
_entry.id   AF-A0A1I0QEV9-F1
#
_cell.length_a   1.000
_cell.length_b   1.000
_cell.length_c   1.000
_cell.angle_alpha   90.00
_cell.angle_beta   90.00
_cell.angle_gamma   90.00
#
_symmetry.space_group_name_H-M   'P 1'
#
loop_
_entity.id
_entity.type
_entity.pdbx_description
1 polymer ?
#
loop_
_entity_poly.entity_id
_entity_poly.type
_entity_poly.pdbx_seq_one_letter_code
_entity_poly.pdbx_strand_id
1 'polypeptide(L)'
;MNDRDTEFRRERRSYLIGLGLALILTAIPFGVVAWAGWSTGATLWLIAGFGLVQIVVHFRFFLHIDFSRQKREDLQLILFTVLLLAIMAGGTIWIMASLQTRMM
;
A
#
# COMPACT_ATOMS: atom_id res chain seq x y z
N MET A 1 -33.59 -19.31 -4.08
CA MET A 1 -32.60 -18.36 -3.53
C MET A 1 -31.63 -18.08 -4.66
N ASN A 2 -31.58 -16.86 -5.19
CA ASN A 2 -30.93 -16.54 -6.48
C ASN A 2 -29.41 -16.44 -6.28
N ASP A 3 -28.62 -17.22 -7.01
CA ASP A 3 -27.15 -17.26 -6.86
C ASP A 3 -26.50 -15.87 -7.03
N ARG A 4 -27.11 -15.01 -7.85
CA ARG A 4 -26.69 -13.61 -8.03
C ARG A 4 -26.70 -12.79 -6.74
N ASP A 5 -27.65 -13.04 -5.83
CA ASP A 5 -27.75 -12.28 -4.58
C ASP A 5 -26.62 -12.64 -3.60
N THR A 6 -26.05 -13.85 -3.73
CA THR A 6 -24.94 -14.31 -2.88
C THR A 6 -23.61 -13.70 -3.31
N GLU A 7 -23.41 -13.50 -4.62
CA GLU A 7 -22.20 -12.94 -5.22
C GLU A 7 -22.05 -11.45 -4.86
N PHE A 8 -23.13 -10.66 -5.02
CA PHE A 8 -23.16 -9.23 -4.63
C PHE A 8 -22.89 -9.00 -3.14
N ARG A 9 -23.39 -9.88 -2.26
CA ARG A 9 -23.12 -9.78 -0.81
C ARG A 9 -21.66 -10.03 -0.49
N ARG A 10 -21.01 -10.94 -1.22
CA ARG A 10 -19.61 -11.31 -1.00
C ARG A 10 -18.66 -10.18 -1.41
N GLU A 11 -18.92 -9.55 -2.56
CA GLU A 11 -18.16 -8.38 -3.03
C GLU A 11 -18.33 -7.19 -2.09
N ARG A 12 -19.57 -6.83 -1.72
CA ARG A 12 -19.83 -5.75 -0.75
C ARG A 12 -19.15 -5.98 0.59
N ARG A 13 -19.14 -7.22 1.07
CA ARG A 13 -18.48 -7.58 2.33
C ARG A 13 -16.95 -7.43 2.21
N SER A 14 -16.36 -7.80 1.07
CA SER A 14 -14.93 -7.58 0.79
C SER A 14 -14.57 -6.09 0.82
N TYR A 15 -15.35 -5.25 0.15
CA TYR A 15 -15.14 -3.79 0.16
C TYR A 15 -15.27 -3.19 1.56
N LEU A 16 -16.27 -3.59 2.35
CA LEU A 16 -16.46 -3.09 3.71
C LEU A 16 -15.33 -3.53 4.66
N ILE A 17 -14.83 -4.75 4.51
CA ILE A 17 -13.68 -5.24 5.29
C ILE A 17 -12.41 -4.47 4.88
N GLY A 18 -12.18 -4.28 3.58
CA GLY A 18 -11.06 -3.51 3.07
C GLY A 18 -11.08 -2.05 3.54
N LEU A 19 -12.27 -1.43 3.53
CA LEU A 19 -12.47 -0.08 4.05
C LEU A 19 -12.14 0.01 5.54
N GLY A 20 -12.66 -0.93 6.35
CA GLY A 20 -12.36 -0.97 7.78
C GLY A 20 -10.87 -1.15 8.06
N LEU A 21 -10.21 -2.07 7.34
CA LEU A 21 -8.79 -2.33 7.49
C LEU A 21 -7.95 -1.11 7.08
N ALA A 22 -8.29 -0.46 5.97
CA ALA A 22 -7.63 0.75 5.51
C ALA A 22 -7.80 1.91 6.50
N LEU A 23 -9.00 2.08 7.06
CA LEU A 23 -9.28 3.12 8.05
C LEU A 23 -8.44 2.92 9.31
N ILE A 24 -8.36 1.70 9.83
CA ILE A 24 -7.54 1.35 11.00
C ILE A 24 -6.06 1.63 10.70
N LEU A 25 -5.59 1.20 9.53
CA LEU A 25 -4.20 1.37 9.12
C LEU A 25 -3.81 2.83 8.92
N THR A 26 -4.76 3.73 8.63
CA THR A 26 -4.53 5.18 8.60
C THR A 26 -4.68 5.81 9.99
N ALA A 27 -5.65 5.37 10.80
CA ALA A 27 -5.89 5.93 12.12
C ALA A 27 -4.70 5.73 13.07
N ILE A 28 -4.02 4.58 12.99
CA ILE A 28 -2.84 4.30 13.81
C ILE A 28 -1.71 5.32 13.62
N PRO A 29 -1.15 5.51 12.41
CA PRO A 29 -0.08 6.50 12.20
C PRO A 29 -0.52 7.93 12.51
N PHE A 30 -1.78 8.30 12.22
CA PHE A 30 -2.31 9.61 12.61
C PHE A 30 -2.39 9.79 14.13
N GLY A 31 -2.84 8.77 14.86
CA GLY A 31 -2.87 8.78 16.32
C GLY A 31 -1.47 8.84 16.94
N VAL A 32 -0.50 8.12 16.36
CA VAL A 32 0.91 8.20 16.76
C VAL A 32 1.44 9.61 16.56
N VAL A 33 1.20 10.25 15.42
CA VAL A 33 1.65 11.64 15.18
C VAL A 33 0.96 12.64 16.12
N ALA A 34 -0.33 12.45 16.40
CA ALA A 34 -1.11 13.39 17.21
C ALA A 34 -0.83 13.30 18.71
N TRP A 35 -0.54 12.10 19.24
CA TRP A 35 -0.42 11.86 20.67
C TRP A 35 0.93 11.32 21.13
N ALA A 36 1.72 10.68 20.25
CA ALA A 36 2.98 10.10 20.66
C ALA A 36 4.12 11.11 20.48
N GLY A 37 4.76 11.50 21.59
CA GLY A 37 6.00 12.29 21.61
C GLY A 37 7.23 11.49 21.17
N TRP A 38 7.09 10.60 20.18
CA TRP A 38 8.20 9.80 19.64
C TRP A 38 9.20 10.67 18.88
N SER A 39 10.43 10.18 18.74
CA SER A 39 11.44 10.85 17.93
C SER A 39 10.97 10.93 16.47
N THR A 40 11.26 12.04 15.80
CA THR A 40 10.85 12.28 14.40
C THR A 40 11.25 11.14 13.48
N GLY A 41 12.44 10.55 13.68
CA GLY A 41 12.92 9.42 12.90
C GLY A 41 12.07 8.15 13.07
N ALA A 42 11.70 7.80 14.31
CA ALA A 42 10.87 6.62 14.58
C ALA A 42 9.46 6.78 14.00
N THR A 43 8.87 7.97 14.14
CA THR A 43 7.56 8.29 13.57
C THR A 43 7.54 8.21 12.05
N LEU A 44 8.59 8.72 11.37
CA LEU A 44 8.71 8.64 9.91
C LEU A 44 8.80 7.19 9.41
N TRP A 45 9.59 6.34 10.07
CA TRP A 45 9.69 4.93 9.71
C TRP A 45 8.36 4.18 9.92
N LEU A 46 7.65 4.49 11.01
CA LEU A 46 6.33 3.91 11.27
C LEU A 46 5.32 4.31 10.19
N ILE A 47 5.25 5.58 9.83
CA ILE A 47 4.35 6.07 8.76
C ILE A 47 4.71 5.41 7.43
N ALA A 48 6.00 5.33 7.08
CA ALA A 48 6.45 4.69 5.85
C ALA A 48 6.05 3.20 5.80
N GLY A 49 6.22 2.47 6.90
CA GLY A 49 5.83 1.07 7.01
C GLY A 49 4.32 0.86 6.87
N PHE A 50 3.51 1.64 7.61
CA PHE A 50 2.05 1.58 7.51
C PHE A 50 1.56 1.98 6.11
N GLY A 51 2.18 2.97 5.48
CA GLY A 51 1.89 3.37 4.10
C GLY A 51 2.17 2.26 3.08
N LEU A 52 3.26 1.52 3.23
CA LEU A 52 3.57 0.39 2.36
C LEU A 52 2.52 -0.73 2.50
N VAL A 53 2.12 -1.06 3.73
CA VAL A 53 1.06 -2.03 3.99
C VAL A 53 -0.28 -1.53 3.42
N GLN A 54 -0.53 -0.22 3.46
CA GLN A 54 -1.77 0.38 2.92
C GLN A 54 -1.90 0.19 1.41
N ILE A 55 -0.79 0.26 0.66
CA ILE A 55 -0.77 -0.03 -0.78
C ILE A 55 -1.22 -1.46 -1.03
N VAL A 56 -0.71 -2.42 -0.25
CA VAL A 56 -1.07 -3.84 -0.38
C VAL A 56 -2.56 -4.07 -0.08
N VAL A 57 -3.10 -3.43 0.96
CA VAL A 57 -4.54 -3.49 1.29
C VAL A 57 -5.38 -2.96 0.14
N HIS A 58 -5.01 -1.84 -0.47
CA HIS A 58 -5.74 -1.29 -1.63
C HIS A 58 -5.69 -2.22 -2.84
N PHE A 59 -4.51 -2.77 -3.14
CA PHE A 59 -4.34 -3.70 -4.26
C PHE A 59 -5.21 -4.95 -4.08
N ARG A 60 -5.32 -5.46 -2.84
CA ARG A 60 -6.05 -6.69 -2.55
C ARG A 60 -7.57 -6.51 -2.45
N PHE A 61 -8.04 -5.47 -1.76
CA PHE A 61 -9.46 -5.29 -1.43
C PHE A 61 -10.21 -4.38 -2.40
N PHE A 62 -9.54 -3.39 -2.99
CA PHE A 62 -10.19 -2.46 -3.92
C PHE A 62 -9.93 -2.84 -5.37
N LEU A 63 -8.67 -3.15 -5.70
CA LEU A 63 -8.27 -3.54 -7.05
C LEU A 63 -8.56 -5.02 -7.37
N HIS A 64 -9.02 -5.81 -6.38
CA HIS A 64 -9.35 -7.23 -6.52
C HIS A 64 -8.30 -8.01 -7.33
N ILE A 65 -7.01 -7.80 -7.03
CA ILE A 65 -5.95 -8.62 -7.61
C ILE A 65 -6.13 -10.06 -7.13
N ASP A 66 -6.69 -10.89 -8.00
CA ASP A 66 -6.83 -12.32 -7.78
C ASP A 66 -5.53 -13.03 -8.12
N PHE A 67 -4.90 -13.64 -7.11
CA PHE A 67 -3.77 -14.58 -7.28
C PHE A 67 -4.20 -15.92 -7.91
N SER A 68 -5.32 -15.93 -8.64
CA SER A 68 -5.80 -17.11 -9.33
C SER A 68 -4.88 -17.44 -10.50
N ARG A 69 -4.74 -18.74 -10.78
CA ARG A 69 -3.80 -19.28 -11.79
C ARG A 69 -4.06 -18.72 -13.20
N GLN A 70 -5.26 -18.19 -13.44
CA GLN A 70 -5.72 -17.63 -14.71
C GLN A 70 -5.32 -16.15 -14.93
N LYS A 71 -4.87 -15.42 -13.89
CA LYS A 71 -4.45 -14.01 -13.96
C LYS A 71 -2.96 -13.78 -13.64
N ARG A 72 -2.12 -14.76 -13.98
CA ARG A 72 -0.67 -14.69 -13.72
C ARG A 72 0.02 -13.58 -14.52
N GLU A 73 -0.48 -13.28 -15.72
CA GLU A 73 0.05 -12.22 -16.57
C GLU A 73 -0.18 -10.83 -15.94
N ASP A 74 -1.38 -10.56 -15.42
CA ASP A 74 -1.68 -9.33 -14.69
C ASP A 74 -0.78 -9.17 -13.44
N LEU A 75 -0.56 -10.27 -12.71
CA LEU A 75 0.33 -10.25 -11.55
C LEU A 75 1.79 -9.96 -11.94
N GLN A 76 2.28 -10.52 -13.05
CA GLN A 76 3.62 -10.25 -13.57
C GLN A 76 3.77 -8.79 -14.00
N LEU A 77 2.77 -8.23 -14.68
CA LEU A 77 2.74 -6.83 -15.07
C LEU A 77 2.82 -5.92 -13.84
N ILE A 78 2.01 -6.18 -12.81
CA ILE A 78 2.02 -5.38 -11.57
C ILE A 78 3.36 -5.48 -10.86
N LEU A 79 3.91 -6.69 -10.72
CA LEU A 79 5.21 -6.88 -10.09
C LEU A 79 6.32 -6.13 -10.85
N PHE A 80 6.27 -6.18 -12.18
CA PHE A 80 7.20 -5.45 -13.04
C PHE A 80 7.06 -3.93 -12.88
N THR A 81 5.83 -3.40 -12.85
CA THR A 81 5.58 -1.98 -12.59
C THR A 81 6.09 -1.55 -11.21
N VAL A 82 5.84 -2.35 -10.17
CA VAL A 82 6.33 -2.06 -8.82
C VAL A 82 7.86 -2.06 -8.77
N LEU A 83 8.51 -3.01 -9.44
CA LEU A 83 9.96 -3.06 -9.55
C LEU A 83 10.51 -1.80 -10.24
N LEU A 84 9.92 -1.38 -11.36
CA LEU A 84 10.31 -0.16 -12.05
C LEU A 84 10.15 1.08 -11.16
N LEU A 85 9.02 1.20 -10.46
CA LEU A 85 8.78 2.31 -9.53
C LEU A 85 9.79 2.33 -8.38
N ALA A 86 10.15 1.16 -7.84
CA ALA A 86 11.16 1.05 -6.78
C ALA A 86 12.55 1.49 -7.26
N ILE A 87 12.95 1.08 -8.46
CA ILE A 87 14.23 1.47 -9.06
C ILE A 87 14.23 2.97 -9.39
N MET A 88 13.15 3.48 -9.99
CA MET A 88 13.04 4.90 -10.33
C MET A 88 13.06 5.78 -9.08
N ALA A 89 12.18 5.53 -8.11
CA ALA A 89 12.10 6.33 -6.89
C ALA A 89 13.36 6.21 -6.04
N GLY A 90 13.84 4.97 -5.81
CA GLY A 90 15.07 4.72 -5.06
C GLY A 90 16.30 5.32 -5.76
N GLY A 91 16.40 5.16 -7.08
CA GLY A 91 17.45 5.74 -7.90
C GLY A 91 17.42 7.28 -7.87
N THR A 92 16.25 7.91 -7.97
CA THR A 92 16.11 9.37 -7.86
C THR A 92 16.58 9.86 -6.50
N ILE A 93 16.14 9.23 -5.40
CA ILE A 93 16.57 9.62 -4.05
C ILE A 93 18.09 9.48 -3.91
N TRP A 94 18.66 8.37 -4.38
CA TRP A 94 20.09 8.12 -4.34
C TRP A 94 20.90 9.15 -5.14
N ILE A 95 20.48 9.42 -6.38
CA ILE A 95 21.15 10.38 -7.27
C ILE A 95 21.10 11.78 -6.66
N MET A 96 19.93 12.21 -6.17
CA MET A 96 19.77 13.53 -5.55
C MET A 96 20.63 13.69 -4.29
N ALA A 97 20.70 12.66 -3.43
CA ALA A 97 21.56 12.68 -2.24
C ALA A 97 23.06 12.71 -2.60
N SER A 98 23.47 11.97 -3.64
CA SER A 98 24.84 11.98 -4.16
C SER A 98 25.20 13.36 -4.74
N LEU A 99 24.30 13.95 -5.53
CA LEU A 99 24.50 15.29 -6.10
C LEU A 99 24.60 16.36 -5.01
N GLN A 100 23.71 16.33 -4.01
CA GLN A 100 23.77 17.24 -2.87
C GLN A 100 25.12 17.17 -2.15
N THR A 101 25.66 15.98 -1.96
CA THR A 101 26.97 15.78 -1.29
C THR A 101 28.15 16.25 -2.14
N ARG A 102 27.99 16.34 -3.47
CA ARG A 102 29.07 16.73 -4.41
C ARG A 102 29.04 18.20 -4.80
N MET A 103 27.88 18.86 -4.70
CA MET A 103 27.68 20.26 -5.06
C MET A 103 27.72 21.22 -3.86
N MET A 104 27.63 20.69 -2.65
CA MET A 104 27.90 21.39 -1.39
C MET A 104 29.34 21.15 -0.98
#